data_AF-A0A7X7P8F3-F1
#
_entry.id   AF-A0A7X7P8F3-F1
#
_cell.length_a   1.000
_cell.length_b   1.000
_cell.length_c   1.000
_cell.angle_alpha   90.00
_cell.angle_beta   90.00
_cell.angle_gamma   90.00
#
_symmetry.space_group_name_H-M   'P 1'
#
loop_
_entity.id
_entity.type
_entity.pdbx_description
1 polymer ?
#
loop_
_entity_poly.entity_id
_entity_poly.type
_entity_poly.pdbx_seq_one_letter_code
_entity_poly.pdbx_strand_id
1 'polypeptide(L)'
;ITFKEGVLNDRQTLPINNPEIRAKVEGWVQNVPSLDYRFVYYLLGATGICVVPSSSFCSELQGFRVTLLEENDDELRHIFTILRDAIKTFIRSAS
;
A
#
# COMPACT_ATOMS: atom_id res chain seq x y z
N ILE A 1 -5.71 -4.31 8.05
CA ILE A 1 -6.60 -3.27 7.44
C ILE A 1 -7.19 -3.87 6.18
N THR A 2 -8.48 -3.67 5.92
CA THR A 2 -9.20 -4.27 4.78
C THR A 2 -9.94 -3.19 4.00
N PHE A 3 -9.82 -3.21 2.68
CA PHE A 3 -10.56 -2.33 1.78
C PHE A 3 -11.95 -2.90 1.51
N LYS A 4 -12.95 -2.02 1.35
CA LYS A 4 -14.24 -2.45 0.83
C LYS A 4 -14.10 -2.89 -0.62
N GLU A 5 -14.96 -3.80 -1.06
CA GLU A 5 -15.03 -4.23 -2.45
C GLU A 5 -15.19 -3.04 -3.41
N GLY A 6 -14.50 -3.08 -4.55
CA GLY A 6 -14.51 -2.03 -5.56
C GLY A 6 -13.70 -0.76 -5.24
N VAL A 7 -13.12 -0.64 -4.03
CA VAL A 7 -12.29 0.53 -3.68
C VAL A 7 -10.93 0.50 -4.39
N LEU A 8 -10.34 -0.68 -4.53
CA LEU A 8 -9.07 -0.84 -5.25
C LEU A 8 -9.32 -1.03 -6.75
N ASN A 9 -8.43 -0.49 -7.58
CA ASN A 9 -8.38 -0.73 -9.03
C ASN A 9 -6.94 -0.65 -9.58
N ASP A 10 -6.76 -1.03 -10.84
CA ASP A 10 -5.46 -1.15 -11.52
C ASP A 10 -4.89 0.18 -12.03
N ARG A 11 -5.68 1.27 -11.97
CA ARG A 11 -5.25 2.63 -12.38
C ARG A 11 -4.71 3.45 -11.23
N GLN A 12 -4.96 3.04 -9.98
CA GLN A 12 -4.49 3.76 -8.79
C GLN A 12 -2.96 3.69 -8.65
N THR A 13 -2.37 4.78 -8.16
CA THR A 13 -0.93 4.97 -7.96
C THR A 13 -0.64 5.81 -6.71
N LEU A 14 0.61 5.77 -6.22
CA LEU A 14 1.14 6.76 -5.27
C LEU A 14 2.28 7.53 -5.92
N PRO A 15 2.45 8.84 -5.61
CA PRO A 15 3.60 9.60 -6.04
C PRO A 15 4.90 9.00 -5.45
N ILE A 16 5.84 8.66 -6.33
CA ILE A 16 7.19 8.21 -5.98
C ILE A 16 8.19 9.18 -6.61
N ASN A 17 8.90 9.93 -5.76
CA ASN A 17 9.81 10.99 -6.20
C ASN A 17 11.09 10.45 -6.86
N ASN A 18 11.61 9.32 -6.36
CA ASN A 18 12.80 8.70 -6.92
C ASN A 18 12.43 7.93 -8.21
N PRO A 19 12.98 8.31 -9.39
CA PRO A 19 12.61 7.71 -10.66
C PRO A 19 13.00 6.22 -10.77
N GLU A 20 14.11 5.80 -10.13
CA GLU A 20 14.53 4.40 -10.13
C GLU A 20 13.60 3.52 -9.29
N ILE A 21 13.19 4.03 -8.11
CA ILE A 21 12.21 3.33 -7.26
C ILE A 21 10.87 3.25 -7.98
N ARG A 22 10.43 4.35 -8.60
CA ARG A 22 9.19 4.39 -9.37
C ARG A 22 9.19 3.34 -10.48
N ALA A 23 10.24 3.29 -11.30
CA ALA A 23 10.36 2.33 -12.39
C ALA A 23 10.32 0.86 -11.88
N LYS A 24 10.98 0.57 -10.74
CA LYS A 24 10.93 -0.77 -10.12
C LYS A 24 9.52 -1.13 -9.67
N VAL A 25 8.86 -0.24 -8.93
CA VAL A 25 7.49 -0.45 -8.44
C VAL A 25 6.53 -0.62 -9.61
N GLU A 26 6.58 0.27 -10.61
CA GLU A 26 5.73 0.20 -11.80
C GLU A 26 5.93 -1.09 -12.59
N GLY A 27 7.14 -1.66 -12.58
CA GLY A 27 7.42 -2.99 -13.12
C GLY A 27 6.83 -4.13 -12.29
N TRP A 28 6.96 -4.09 -10.96
CA TRP A 28 6.40 -5.12 -10.07
C TRP A 28 4.88 -5.20 -10.15
N VAL A 29 4.20 -4.06 -10.25
CA VAL A 29 2.73 -4.00 -10.23
C VAL A 29 2.06 -4.48 -11.53
N GLN A 30 2.81 -4.77 -12.60
CA GLN A 30 2.21 -5.28 -13.85
C GLN A 30 1.69 -6.71 -13.73
N ASN A 31 2.32 -7.54 -12.89
CA ASN A 31 2.05 -8.99 -12.81
C ASN A 31 1.67 -9.43 -11.40
N VAL A 32 1.03 -8.55 -10.63
CA VAL A 32 0.58 -8.89 -9.29
C VAL A 32 -0.65 -9.81 -9.32
N PRO A 33 -0.79 -10.75 -8.38
CA PRO A 33 -1.93 -11.65 -8.34
C PRO A 33 -3.25 -10.94 -7.97
N SER A 34 -3.17 -9.77 -7.33
CA SER A 34 -4.35 -9.03 -6.87
C SER A 34 -4.03 -7.55 -6.57
N LEU A 35 -5.05 -6.70 -6.52
CA LEU A 35 -4.88 -5.24 -6.39
C LEU A 35 -4.29 -4.77 -5.05
N ASP A 36 -4.40 -5.57 -3.98
CA ASP A 36 -3.77 -5.22 -2.72
C ASP A 36 -2.25 -5.38 -2.75
N TYR A 37 -1.69 -6.32 -3.54
CA TYR A 37 -0.25 -6.34 -3.83
C TYR A 37 0.20 -5.04 -4.52
N ARG A 38 -0.60 -4.55 -5.47
CA ARG A 38 -0.33 -3.26 -6.13
C ARG A 38 -0.24 -2.13 -5.09
N PHE A 39 -1.23 -2.02 -4.21
CA PHE A 39 -1.22 -1.03 -3.14
C PHE A 39 0.03 -1.15 -2.25
N VAL A 40 0.37 -2.36 -1.80
CA VAL A 40 1.53 -2.60 -0.92
C VAL A 40 2.85 -2.19 -1.58
N TYR A 41 3.06 -2.49 -2.86
CA TYR A 41 4.28 -2.08 -3.56
C TYR A 41 4.37 -0.57 -3.76
N TYR A 42 3.25 0.10 -4.07
CA TYR A 42 3.23 1.56 -4.11
C TYR A 42 3.49 2.18 -2.74
N LEU A 43 2.91 1.64 -1.67
CA LEU A 43 3.13 2.11 -0.30
C LEU A 43 4.61 2.01 0.08
N LEU A 44 5.24 0.87 -0.20
CA LEU A 44 6.67 0.65 0.03
C LEU A 44 7.52 1.65 -0.75
N GLY A 45 7.27 1.82 -2.04
CA GLY A 45 8.06 2.75 -2.88
C GLY A 45 7.88 4.22 -2.54
N ALA A 46 6.69 4.62 -2.11
CA ALA A 46 6.37 6.02 -1.82
C ALA A 46 6.77 6.44 -0.40
N THR A 47 6.69 5.53 0.57
CA THR A 47 6.82 5.86 2.00
C THR A 47 7.90 5.09 2.73
N GLY A 48 8.42 4.00 2.16
CA GLY A 48 9.33 3.07 2.84
C GLY A 48 8.63 2.10 3.80
N ILE A 49 7.32 2.23 4.03
CA ILE A 49 6.57 1.34 4.94
C ILE A 49 6.32 0.00 4.24
N CYS A 50 6.85 -1.07 4.83
CA CYS A 50 6.66 -2.44 4.37
C CYS A 50 5.51 -3.12 5.13
N VAL A 51 4.52 -3.61 4.40
CA VAL A 51 3.36 -4.36 4.93
C VAL A 51 3.15 -5.61 4.07
N VAL A 52 2.32 -6.54 4.55
CA VAL A 52 2.05 -7.79 3.82
C VAL A 52 0.63 -7.74 3.26
N PRO A 53 0.41 -7.99 1.95
CA PRO A 53 -0.94 -8.02 1.38
C PRO A 53 -1.78 -9.13 2.04
N SER A 54 -3.06 -8.87 2.27
CA SER A 54 -3.95 -9.86 2.93
C SER A 54 -4.22 -11.07 2.03
N SER A 55 -4.34 -10.84 0.72
CA SER A 55 -4.57 -11.89 -0.28
C SER A 55 -3.45 -12.94 -0.36
N SER A 56 -2.23 -12.64 0.10
CA SER A 56 -1.13 -13.63 0.16
C SER A 56 -1.39 -14.77 1.14
N PHE A 57 -2.44 -14.65 1.98
CA PHE A 57 -2.89 -15.68 2.91
C PHE A 57 -4.15 -16.41 2.43
N CYS A 58 -4.33 -16.53 1.10
CA CYS A 58 -5.51 -17.16 0.47
C CYS A 58 -6.84 -16.52 0.89
N SER A 59 -6.85 -15.20 1.10
CA SER A 59 -8.05 -14.45 1.47
C SER A 59 -8.65 -13.74 0.25
N GLU A 60 -9.98 -13.79 0.13
CA GLU A 60 -10.72 -12.98 -0.85
C GLU A 60 -10.76 -11.49 -0.47
N LEU A 61 -10.45 -11.16 0.79
CA LEU A 61 -10.45 -9.79 1.29
C LEU A 61 -9.18 -9.06 0.89
N GLN A 62 -9.35 -7.97 0.14
CA GLN A 62 -8.25 -7.11 -0.28
C GLN A 62 -7.81 -6.19 0.86
N GLY A 63 -6.52 -6.17 1.16
CA GLY A 63 -6.00 -5.38 2.27
C GLY A 63 -4.55 -5.64 2.58
N PHE A 64 -4.16 -5.33 3.80
CA PHE A 64 -2.81 -5.62 4.27
C PHE A 64 -2.78 -5.82 5.78
N ARG A 65 -1.76 -6.56 6.22
CA ARG A 65 -1.39 -6.77 7.61
C ARG A 65 -0.23 -5.86 7.97
N VAL A 66 -0.29 -5.28 9.16
CA VAL A 66 0.73 -4.40 9.75
C VAL A 66 1.03 -4.90 11.16
N THR A 67 2.22 -4.64 11.65
CA THR A 67 2.63 -4.96 13.03
C THR A 67 2.34 -3.78 13.95
N LEU A 68 2.15 -4.07 15.24
CA LEU A 68 2.00 -3.08 16.32
C LEU A 68 3.16 -3.20 17.32
N LEU A 69 4.35 -3.56 16.82
CA LEU A 69 5.53 -3.83 17.64
C LEU A 69 6.35 -2.58 17.97
N GLU A 70 6.01 -1.43 17.40
CA GLU A 70 6.65 -0.15 17.73
C GLU A 70 6.20 0.28 19.13
N GLU A 71 7.15 0.40 20.06
CA GLU A 71 6.90 0.72 21.46
C GLU A 71 6.85 2.23 21.72
N ASN A 72 7.45 3.04 20.83
CA ASN A 72 7.34 4.49 20.92
C ASN A 72 5.99 4.94 20.33
N ASP A 73 5.10 5.40 21.20
CA ASP A 73 3.77 5.90 20.84
C ASP A 73 3.79 7.00 19.77
N ASP A 74 4.78 7.90 19.79
CA ASP A 74 4.86 8.99 18.82
C ASP A 74 5.26 8.47 17.44
N GLU A 75 6.20 7.52 17.39
CA GLU A 75 6.62 6.87 16.14
C GLU A 75 5.48 5.99 15.58
N LEU A 76 4.80 5.23 16.44
CA LEU A 76 3.62 4.46 16.04
C LEU A 76 2.54 5.38 15.44
N ARG A 77 2.23 6.50 16.10
CA ARG A 77 1.29 7.51 15.58
C ARG A 77 1.76 8.10 14.26
N HIS A 78 3.06 8.33 14.10
CA HIS A 78 3.65 8.84 12.87
C HIS A 78 3.47 7.86 11.71
N ILE A 79 3.85 6.59 11.90
CA ILE A 79 3.69 5.51 10.91
C ILE A 79 2.22 5.36 10.48
N PHE A 80 1.28 5.32 11.43
CA PHE A 80 -0.15 5.21 11.13
C PHE A 80 -0.72 6.46 10.46
N THR A 81 -0.14 7.63 10.71
CA THR A 81 -0.49 8.87 10.01
C THR A 81 -0.07 8.81 8.54
N ILE A 82 1.15 8.37 8.25
CA ILE A 82 1.63 8.16 6.88
C ILE A 82 0.76 7.12 6.17
N LEU A 83 0.47 5.98 6.81
CA LEU A 83 -0.42 4.94 6.27
C LEU A 83 -1.79 5.50 5.89
N ARG A 84 -2.42 6.27 6.78
CA ARG A 84 -3.73 6.91 6.54
C ARG A 84 -3.69 7.81 5.31
N ASP A 85 -2.66 8.65 5.20
CA ASP A 85 -2.56 9.65 4.14
C ASP A 85 -2.20 9.00 2.79
N ALA A 86 -1.37 7.96 2.81
CA ALA A 86 -1.08 7.12 1.65
C ALA A 86 -2.34 6.40 1.15
N ILE A 87 -3.14 5.78 2.05
CA ILE A 87 -4.42 5.16 1.68
C ILE A 87 -5.32 6.17 0.97
N LYS A 88 -5.54 7.35 1.57
CA LYS A 88 -6.40 8.40 1.01
C LYS A 88 -5.91 8.88 -0.34
N THR A 89 -4.59 9.02 -0.51
CA THR A 89 -3.98 9.49 -1.76
C THR A 89 -4.15 8.44 -2.86
N PHE A 90 -3.85 7.17 -2.55
CA PHE A 90 -3.96 6.07 -3.50
C PHE A 90 -5.39 5.92 -4.02
N ILE A 91 -6.40 5.88 -3.13
CA ILE A 91 -7.79 5.68 -3.55
C ILE A 91 -8.35 6.83 -4.39
N ARG A 92 -7.82 8.06 -4.21
CA ARG A 92 -8.24 9.26 -4.96
C ARG A 92 -7.48 9.43 -6.28
N SER A 93 -6.37 8.72 -6.48
CA SER A 93 -5.53 8.86 -7.67
C SER A 93 -6.21 8.42 -8.97
N ALA A 94 -7.18 7.50 -8.87
CA ALA A 94 -8.03 7.10 -9.97
C ALA A 94 -9.43 6.78 -9.43
N SER A 95 -10.36 7.70 -9.69
CA SER A 95 -11.80 7.54 -9.45
C SER A 95 -12.49 7.03 -10.71
#